data_AF-A0AB72VEB0-F1
#
_entry.id   AF-A0AB72VEB0-F1
#
_cell.length_a   1.000
_cell.length_b   1.000
_cell.length_c   1.000
_cell.angle_alpha   90.00
_cell.angle_beta   90.00
_cell.angle_gamma   90.00
#
_symmetry.space_group_name_H-M   'P 1'
#
loop_
_entity.id
_entity.type
_entity.pdbx_description
1 polymer ?
#
loop_
_entity_poly.entity_id
_entity_poly.type
_entity_poly.pdbx_seq_one_letter_code
_entity_poly.pdbx_strand_id
1 'polypeptide(L)'
;MGKQEKLRIPLDIPGVESEEVGVELLAEGYYLVSSLPAVAQDCALGDVVRAHHVDEVLEFQEVAVAGGNKTLRVLVDAIAADHVRAQLETLGLYVEAPMSEMLTVNIAPDSPSHGLEILLDDLHAQGVIFRAL
;
A
#
# COMPACT_ATOMS: atom_id res chain seq x y z
N MET A 1 8.58 -18.06 10.08
CA MET A 1 8.11 -17.29 8.91
C MET A 1 7.06 -18.13 8.22
N GLY A 2 5.88 -17.57 7.98
CA GLY A 2 4.81 -18.25 7.24
C GLY A 2 5.18 -18.43 5.77
N LYS A 3 4.39 -19.22 5.04
CA LYS A 3 4.52 -19.35 3.58
C LYS A 3 4.06 -18.03 2.96
N GLN A 4 4.96 -17.36 2.22
CA GLN A 4 4.61 -16.17 1.44
C GLN A 4 4.01 -16.57 0.10
N GLU A 5 2.92 -15.90 -0.29
CA GLU A 5 2.22 -16.09 -1.55
C GLU A 5 1.86 -14.73 -2.18
N LYS A 6 1.52 -14.76 -3.47
CA LYS A 6 0.97 -13.60 -4.17
C LYS A 6 -0.55 -13.73 -4.22
N LEU A 7 -1.24 -12.72 -3.75
CA LEU A 7 -2.68 -12.59 -3.78
C LEU A 7 -3.06 -11.64 -4.92
N ARG A 8 -3.90 -12.11 -5.83
CA ARG A 8 -4.50 -11.28 -6.87
C ARG A 8 -5.72 -10.55 -6.31
N ILE A 9 -5.71 -9.23 -6.40
CA ILE A 9 -6.83 -8.35 -6.04
C ILE A 9 -7.39 -7.75 -7.33
N PRO A 10 -8.67 -7.98 -7.66
CA PRO A 10 -9.29 -7.34 -8.82
C PRO A 10 -9.35 -5.82 -8.64
N LEU A 11 -9.20 -5.08 -9.73
CA LEU A 11 -9.24 -3.62 -9.72
C LEU A 11 -10.42 -3.11 -10.55
N ASP A 12 -11.09 -2.07 -10.05
CA ASP A 12 -12.06 -1.29 -10.83
C ASP A 12 -11.37 -0.14 -11.58
N ILE A 13 -10.34 -0.47 -12.36
CA ILE A 13 -9.53 0.48 -13.13
C ILE A 13 -9.54 0.08 -14.61
N PRO A 14 -10.03 0.96 -15.52
CA PRO A 14 -10.01 0.67 -16.94
C PRO A 14 -8.60 0.35 -17.46
N GLY A 15 -8.44 -0.84 -18.04
CA GLY A 15 -7.17 -1.30 -18.62
C GLY A 15 -6.19 -1.94 -17.63
N VAL A 16 -6.56 -2.08 -16.36
CA VAL A 16 -5.77 -2.82 -15.36
C VAL A 16 -6.70 -3.77 -14.62
N GLU A 17 -6.55 -5.08 -14.87
CA GLU A 17 -7.49 -6.09 -14.37
C GLU A 17 -7.31 -6.39 -12.87
N SER A 18 -6.06 -6.36 -12.40
CA SER A 18 -5.74 -6.74 -11.02
C SER A 18 -4.39 -6.19 -10.55
N GLU A 19 -4.18 -6.25 -9.24
CA GLU A 19 -2.90 -6.07 -8.56
C GLU A 19 -2.49 -7.37 -7.85
N GLU A 20 -1.19 -7.67 -7.81
CA GLU A 20 -0.64 -8.73 -6.95
C GLU A 20 -0.01 -8.16 -5.68
N VAL A 21 -0.53 -8.54 -4.52
CA VAL A 21 0.03 -8.17 -3.20
C VAL A 21 0.65 -9.39 -2.51
N GLY A 22 1.68 -9.16 -1.70
CA GLY A 22 2.28 -10.19 -0.86
C GLY A 22 1.38 -10.52 0.33
N VAL A 23 1.24 -11.81 0.61
CA VAL A 23 0.49 -12.31 1.78
C VAL A 23 1.19 -13.47 2.48
N GLU A 24 0.87 -13.68 3.75
CA GLU A 24 1.31 -14.84 4.54
C GLU A 24 0.12 -15.69 4.99
N LEU A 25 0.17 -17.00 4.78
CA LEU A 25 -0.88 -17.92 5.25
C LEU A 25 -0.93 -17.96 6.78
N LEU A 26 -2.09 -17.64 7.36
CA LEU A 26 -2.34 -17.73 8.82
C LEU A 26 -3.09 -19.01 9.18
N ALA A 27 -4.13 -19.32 8.41
CA ALA A 27 -4.97 -20.51 8.52
C ALA A 27 -5.61 -20.80 7.15
N GLU A 28 -6.21 -21.98 6.97
CA GLU A 28 -6.87 -22.32 5.71
C GLU A 28 -7.86 -21.24 5.26
N GLY A 29 -7.59 -20.63 4.10
CA GLY A 29 -8.40 -19.56 3.53
C GLY A 29 -8.19 -18.17 4.13
N TYR A 30 -7.30 -18.01 5.13
CA TYR A 30 -7.00 -16.73 5.80
C TYR A 30 -5.52 -16.36 5.66
N TYR A 31 -5.30 -15.14 5.19
CA TYR A 31 -3.97 -14.64 4.88
C TYR A 31 -3.76 -13.24 5.46
N LEU A 32 -2.55 -12.97 5.95
CA LEU A 32 -2.12 -11.64 6.39
C LEU A 32 -1.52 -10.89 5.21
N VAL A 33 -2.01 -9.69 4.90
CA VAL A 33 -1.39 -8.80 3.90
C VAL A 33 -0.04 -8.31 4.42
N SER A 34 1.02 -8.55 3.65
CA SER A 34 2.41 -8.33 4.07
C SER A 34 3.21 -7.38 3.17
N SER A 35 2.60 -6.85 2.09
CA SER A 35 3.15 -5.73 1.30
C SER A 35 2.14 -4.60 1.16
N LEU A 36 2.59 -3.40 0.80
CA LEU A 36 1.68 -2.28 0.56
C LEU A 36 0.95 -2.42 -0.78
N PRO A 37 -0.39 -2.32 -0.81
CA PRO A 37 -1.12 -2.24 -2.06
C PRO A 37 -0.83 -0.94 -2.81
N ALA A 38 -0.36 -1.03 -4.05
CA ALA A 38 -0.05 0.08 -4.92
C ALA A 38 -1.31 0.83 -5.37
N VAL A 39 -2.36 0.13 -5.76
CA VAL A 39 -3.59 0.70 -6.35
C VAL A 39 -4.87 0.14 -5.75
N ALA A 40 -4.88 -1.13 -5.33
CA ALA A 40 -6.03 -1.75 -4.69
C ALA A 40 -6.45 -0.99 -3.42
N GLN A 41 -7.74 -0.72 -3.28
CA GLN A 41 -8.29 0.08 -2.16
C GLN A 41 -9.05 -0.78 -1.13
N ASP A 42 -9.29 -2.05 -1.45
CA ASP A 42 -10.11 -2.94 -0.63
C ASP A 42 -9.36 -3.59 0.53
N CYS A 43 -8.03 -3.43 0.62
CA CYS A 43 -7.23 -3.87 1.75
C CYS A 43 -6.00 -2.97 1.98
N ALA A 44 -5.37 -3.14 3.13
CA ALA A 44 -4.14 -2.47 3.53
C ALA A 44 -3.14 -3.46 4.15
N LEU A 45 -1.89 -3.01 4.28
CA LEU A 45 -0.85 -3.77 4.99
C LEU A 45 -1.32 -4.13 6.40
N GLY A 46 -1.23 -5.42 6.77
CA GLY A 46 -1.63 -5.93 8.07
C GLY A 46 -3.09 -6.37 8.19
N ASP A 47 -3.90 -6.20 7.14
CA ASP A 47 -5.24 -6.80 7.09
C ASP A 47 -5.16 -8.33 7.05
N VAL A 48 -6.14 -8.99 7.69
CA VAL A 48 -6.41 -10.41 7.46
C VAL A 48 -7.50 -10.52 6.44
N VAL A 49 -7.21 -11.20 5.33
CA VAL A 49 -8.12 -11.36 4.19
C VAL A 49 -8.50 -12.81 3.99
N ARG A 50 -9.70 -13.01 3.44
CA ARG A 50 -10.12 -14.31 2.91
C ARG A 50 -9.70 -14.42 1.46
N ALA A 51 -9.12 -15.56 1.11
CA ALA A 51 -8.70 -15.85 -0.24
C ALA A 51 -8.78 -17.34 -0.55
N HIS A 52 -8.86 -17.68 -1.83
CA HIS A 52 -8.97 -19.06 -2.31
C HIS A 52 -8.27 -19.21 -3.65
N HIS A 53 -7.78 -20.41 -3.94
CA HIS A 53 -7.15 -20.71 -5.22
C HIS A 53 -8.20 -20.94 -6.31
N VAL A 54 -8.04 -20.27 -7.44
CA VAL A 54 -8.77 -20.47 -8.70
C VAL A 54 -7.73 -20.66 -9.79
N ASP A 55 -7.68 -21.84 -10.42
CA ASP A 55 -6.69 -22.17 -11.44
C ASP A 55 -5.23 -21.84 -11.03
N GLU A 56 -4.84 -22.24 -9.83
CA GLU A 56 -3.52 -22.00 -9.19
C GLU A 56 -3.21 -20.54 -8.81
N VAL A 57 -4.16 -19.61 -9.01
CA VAL A 57 -4.04 -18.21 -8.58
C VAL A 57 -4.80 -18.00 -7.28
N LEU A 58 -4.15 -17.41 -6.29
CA LEU A 58 -4.81 -17.03 -5.04
C LEU A 58 -5.62 -15.74 -5.25
N GLU A 59 -6.94 -15.84 -5.19
CA GLU A 59 -7.88 -14.74 -5.42
C GLU A 59 -8.41 -14.15 -4.12
N PHE A 60 -8.37 -12.82 -4.03
CA PHE A 60 -9.01 -12.07 -2.96
C PHE A 60 -10.53 -12.24 -2.97
N GLN A 61 -11.12 -12.38 -1.77
CA GLN A 61 -12.57 -12.40 -1.58
C GLN A 61 -13.04 -11.18 -0.79
N GLU A 62 -12.52 -11.01 0.43
CA GLU A 62 -12.93 -9.93 1.35
C GLU A 62 -11.89 -9.75 2.47
N VAL A 63 -11.92 -8.59 3.13
CA VAL A 63 -11.21 -8.38 4.39
C VAL A 63 -12.00 -9.05 5.52
N ALA A 64 -11.39 -10.02 6.20
CA ALA A 64 -11.96 -10.67 7.37
C ALA A 64 -11.80 -9.83 8.64
N VAL A 65 -10.61 -9.24 8.81
CA VAL A 65 -10.25 -8.39 9.95
C VAL A 65 -9.36 -7.26 9.45
N ALA A 66 -9.78 -6.02 9.69
CA ALA A 66 -8.97 -4.85 9.38
C ALA A 66 -7.80 -4.73 10.38
N GLY A 67 -6.59 -4.54 9.87
CA GLY A 67 -5.37 -4.31 10.65
C GLY A 67 -5.29 -2.89 11.21
N GLY A 68 -6.15 -1.98 10.74
CA GLY A 68 -6.23 -0.59 11.20
C GLY A 68 -5.31 0.38 10.45
N ASN A 69 -4.42 -0.13 9.61
CA ASN A 69 -3.59 0.67 8.73
C ASN A 69 -4.40 1.22 7.55
N LYS A 70 -3.90 2.31 6.97
CA LYS A 70 -4.37 2.86 5.68
C LYS A 70 -3.19 3.00 4.74
N THR A 71 -3.46 3.05 3.45
CA THR A 71 -2.46 3.34 2.42
C THR A 71 -2.67 4.75 1.89
N LEU A 72 -1.64 5.59 2.00
CA LEU A 72 -1.57 6.89 1.33
C LEU A 72 -0.74 6.74 0.05
N ARG A 73 -1.25 7.25 -1.07
CA ARG A 73 -0.57 7.25 -2.37
C ARG A 73 -0.14 8.65 -2.72
N VAL A 74 1.16 8.84 -2.93
CA VAL A 74 1.75 10.14 -3.24
C VAL A 74 2.25 10.13 -4.68
N LEU A 75 1.65 10.96 -5.53
CA LEU A 75 2.17 11.23 -6.88
C LEU A 75 3.26 12.28 -6.80
N VAL A 76 4.44 11.94 -7.30
CA VAL A 76 5.68 12.71 -7.14
C VAL A 76 6.41 12.81 -8.47
N ASP A 77 7.19 13.89 -8.65
CA ASP A 77 8.15 13.94 -9.74
C ASP A 77 9.13 12.77 -9.64
N ALA A 78 9.31 12.00 -10.72
CA ALA A 78 10.17 10.83 -10.74
C ALA A 78 11.61 11.11 -10.30
N ILE A 79 12.12 12.32 -10.57
CA ILE A 79 13.49 12.72 -10.20
C ILE A 79 13.59 12.98 -8.70
N ALA A 80 12.48 13.34 -8.05
CA ALA A 80 12.41 13.65 -6.63
C ALA A 80 11.91 12.48 -5.76
N ALA A 81 11.46 11.38 -6.35
CA ALA A 81 10.83 10.26 -5.65
C ALA A 81 11.68 9.71 -4.48
N ASP A 82 12.98 9.47 -4.72
CA ASP A 82 13.89 8.97 -3.68
C ASP A 82 14.09 9.99 -2.54
N HIS A 83 14.10 11.28 -2.86
CA HIS A 83 14.23 12.34 -1.86
C HIS A 83 12.98 12.43 -0.97
N VAL A 84 11.79 12.43 -1.59
CA VAL A 84 10.51 12.46 -0.85
C VAL A 84 10.36 11.20 0.00
N ARG A 85 10.70 10.04 -0.55
CA ARG A 85 10.71 8.78 0.20
C ARG A 85 11.57 8.88 1.46
N ALA A 86 12.81 9.37 1.34
CA ALA A 86 13.71 9.50 2.47
C ALA A 86 13.17 10.45 3.55
N GLN A 87 12.47 11.52 3.17
CA GLN A 87 11.82 12.43 4.13
C GLN A 87 10.65 11.77 4.87
N LEU A 88 9.81 11.01 4.16
CA LEU A 88 8.71 10.25 4.76
C LEU A 88 9.23 9.15 5.71
N GLU A 89 10.28 8.43 5.31
CA GLU A 89 10.93 7.42 6.16
C GLU A 89 11.60 8.07 7.39
N THR A 90 12.13 9.30 7.27
CA THR A 90 12.66 10.07 8.41
C THR A 90 11.58 10.44 9.42
N LEU A 91 10.33 10.61 8.98
CA LEU A 91 9.17 10.75 9.89
C LEU A 91 8.78 9.42 10.55
N GLY A 92 9.42 8.30 10.22
CA GLY A 92 9.11 6.98 10.76
C GLY A 92 8.01 6.24 10.00
N LEU A 93 7.67 6.68 8.79
CA LEU A 93 6.67 6.01 7.95
C LEU A 93 7.30 4.89 7.14
N TYR A 94 6.55 3.81 6.91
CA TYR A 94 6.95 2.76 5.99
C TYR A 94 6.51 3.13 4.57
N VAL A 95 7.44 3.11 3.61
CA VAL A 95 7.23 3.60 2.24
C VAL A 95 7.72 2.58 1.22
N GLU A 96 6.91 2.29 0.22
CA GLU A 96 7.28 1.54 -0.98
C GLU A 96 7.16 2.44 -2.22
N ALA A 97 7.91 2.11 -3.27
CA ALA A 97 7.93 2.82 -4.54
C ALA A 97 7.58 1.85 -5.68
N PRO A 98 6.29 1.54 -5.88
CA PRO A 98 5.86 0.54 -6.87
C PRO A 98 6.06 0.99 -8.32
N MET A 99 6.18 2.30 -8.55
CA MET A 99 6.44 2.91 -9.86
C MET A 99 7.21 4.22 -9.69
N SER A 100 7.87 4.70 -10.74
CA SER A 100 8.78 5.85 -10.68
C SER A 100 8.13 7.16 -10.22
N GLU A 101 6.83 7.35 -10.44
CA GLU A 101 6.09 8.59 -10.10
C GLU A 101 5.12 8.41 -8.93
N MET A 102 5.20 7.29 -8.20
CA MET A 102 4.31 7.00 -7.08
C MET A 102 5.06 6.41 -5.89
N LEU A 103 4.75 6.96 -4.72
CA LEU A 103 5.07 6.34 -3.44
C LEU A 103 3.79 5.84 -2.79
N THR A 104 3.86 4.68 -2.13
CA THR A 104 2.82 4.17 -1.24
C THR A 104 3.33 4.20 0.17
N VAL A 105 2.55 4.76 1.07
CA VAL A 105 2.93 5.04 2.45
C VAL A 105 1.96 4.32 3.37
N ASN A 106 2.47 3.51 4.28
CA ASN A 106 1.67 2.93 5.34
C ASN A 106 1.34 4.00 6.39
N ILE A 107 0.06 4.19 6.67
CA ILE A 107 -0.43 5.05 7.73
C ILE A 107 -1.03 4.16 8.81
N ALA A 108 -0.22 3.86 9.82
CA ALA A 108 -0.66 3.15 11.01
C ALA A 108 -1.49 4.06 11.93
N PRO A 109 -2.31 3.52 12.85
CA PRO A 109 -3.11 4.31 13.79
C PRO A 109 -2.32 5.32 14.63
N ASP A 110 -1.03 5.06 14.86
CA ASP A 110 -0.10 5.88 15.64
C ASP A 110 0.89 6.68 14.76
N SER A 111 0.71 6.69 13.43
CA SER A 111 1.54 7.48 12.52
C SER A 111 1.48 8.98 12.83
N PRO A 112 2.57 9.73 12.60
CA PRO A 112 2.68 11.14 12.95
C PRO A 112 1.90 12.05 11.98
N SER A 113 0.58 12.02 12.06
CA SER A 113 -0.33 12.70 11.12
C SER A 113 -0.04 14.19 10.94
N HIS A 114 0.16 14.93 12.04
CA HIS A 114 0.44 16.36 11.94
C HIS A 114 1.78 16.68 11.23
N GLY A 115 2.83 15.89 11.52
CA GLY A 115 4.13 16.06 10.86
C GLY A 115 4.07 15.67 9.38
N LEU A 116 3.28 14.64 9.05
CA LEU A 116 3.01 14.23 7.68
C LEU A 116 2.26 15.31 6.91
N GLU A 117 1.20 15.91 7.48
CA GLU A 117 0.44 16.99 6.85
C GLU A 117 1.35 18.18 6.49
N ILE A 118 2.17 18.64 7.44
CA ILE A 118 3.12 19.74 7.21
C ILE A 118 4.10 19.39 6.08
N LEU A 119 4.66 18.17 6.10
CA LEU A 119 5.61 17.75 5.07
C LEU A 119 4.96 17.70 3.68
N LEU A 120 3.75 17.16 3.56
CA LEU A 120 3.05 17.06 2.29
C LEU A 120 2.68 18.44 1.75
N ASP A 121 2.22 19.35 2.60
CA ASP A 121 1.90 20.73 2.21
C ASP A 121 3.16 21.46 1.69
N ASP A 122 4.29 21.33 2.40
CA ASP A 122 5.56 21.95 1.99
C ASP A 122 6.07 21.38 0.67
N LEU A 123 5.99 20.06 0.48
CA LEU A 123 6.39 19.40 -0.77
C LEU A 123 5.47 19.78 -1.94
N HIS A 124 4.18 19.95 -1.68
CA HIS A 124 3.23 20.37 -2.69
C HIS A 124 3.46 21.82 -3.09
N ALA A 125 3.71 22.72 -2.13
CA ALA A 125 4.05 24.11 -2.39
C ALA A 125 5.34 24.27 -3.21
N GLN A 126 6.29 23.34 -3.07
CA GLN A 126 7.52 23.28 -3.87
C GLN A 126 7.32 22.67 -5.26
N GLY A 127 6.13 22.15 -5.58
CA GLY A 127 5.85 21.48 -6.85
C GLY A 127 6.49 20.10 -6.98
N VAL A 128 6.92 19.50 -5.86
CA VAL A 128 7.60 18.20 -5.83
C VAL A 128 6.57 17.05 -5.86
N ILE A 129 5.46 17.21 -5.13
CA ILE A 129 4.34 16.27 -5.17
C ILE A 129 3.14 16.91 -5.86
N PHE A 130 2.46 16.12 -6.68
CA PHE A 130 1.28 16.55 -7.44
C PHE A 130 -0.01 16.22 -6.71
N ARG A 131 -0.01 15.13 -5.93
CA ARG A 131 -1.20 14.63 -5.25
C ARG A 131 -0.84 13.69 -4.10
N ALA A 132 -1.65 13.68 -3.06
CA ALA A 132 -1.65 12.67 -2.02
C ALA A 132 -3.10 12.18 -1.82
N LEU A 133 -3.35 10.87 -1.91
CA LEU A 133 -4.68 10.25 -1.90
C LEU A 133 -4.77 9.03 -0.97
#